data_AF-A0A914G716-F1
#
_entry.id   AF-A0A914G716-F1
#
_cell.length_a   1.000
_cell.length_b   1.000
_cell.length_c   1.000
_cell.angle_alpha   90.00
_cell.angle_beta   90.00
_cell.angle_gamma   90.00
#
_symmetry.space_group_name_H-M   'P 1'
#
loop_
_entity.id
_entity.type
_entity.pdbx_description
1 polymer ?
#
loop_
_entity_poly.entity_id
_entity_poly.type
_entity_poly.pdbx_seq_one_letter_code
_entity_poly.pdbx_strand_id
1 'polypeptide(L)'
;MSESEVIFSRGALVNGVLDKAHYGATQYGLIHCCFELYGHKVATQIMSCFSRCFTTYLQSHGFSLGVADILIKDSANKQRKQIIADLRKEGDNVVRKTFGLPDDSTRLQNKHVLASAYNNARGETTDVKMYDFTMKQTIGKFNDKINEACVPEGLIRRFPQNSLQLMIQSGAKGSAVNAIQISCALGQIELEGQRPPLSATGRTLPSFWAFDSTPRAGGFVDQRFLTGINP
;
A
#
# COMPACT_ATOMS: atom_id res chain seq x y z
N MET A 1 10.80 -24.23 -15.55
CA MET A 1 9.47 -24.32 -14.91
C MET A 1 9.53 -23.44 -13.67
N SER A 2 8.55 -22.58 -13.46
CA SER A 2 8.48 -21.73 -12.25
C SER A 2 7.78 -22.48 -11.13
N GLU A 3 8.16 -22.25 -9.87
CA GLU A 3 7.44 -22.73 -8.69
C GLU A 3 6.01 -22.15 -8.58
N SER A 4 5.68 -21.14 -9.38
CA SER A 4 4.34 -20.55 -9.47
C SER A 4 3.33 -21.44 -10.21
N GLU A 5 3.80 -22.37 -11.03
CA GLU A 5 2.92 -23.25 -11.82
C GLU A 5 2.74 -24.57 -11.07
N VAL A 6 1.53 -24.85 -10.60
CA VAL A 6 1.25 -26.08 -9.87
C VAL A 6 0.78 -27.17 -10.82
N ILE A 7 1.56 -28.25 -10.89
CA ILE A 7 1.31 -29.36 -11.81
C ILE A 7 1.10 -30.65 -11.01
N PHE A 8 -0.08 -31.24 -11.18
CA PHE A 8 -0.38 -32.59 -10.71
C PHE A 8 -0.38 -33.55 -11.90
N SER A 9 0.36 -34.65 -11.77
CA SER A 9 0.35 -35.74 -12.75
C SER A 9 0.08 -37.07 -12.06
N ARG A 10 -0.98 -37.77 -12.48
CA ARG A 10 -1.38 -39.07 -11.92
C ARG A 10 -1.48 -39.08 -10.38
N GLY A 11 -1.94 -37.97 -9.79
CA GLY A 11 -2.10 -37.81 -8.34
C GLY A 11 -0.84 -37.39 -7.57
N ALA A 12 0.30 -37.19 -8.24
CA ALA A 12 1.50 -36.65 -7.62
C ALA A 12 1.67 -35.16 -7.93
N LEU A 13 2.07 -34.37 -6.92
CA LEU A 13 2.53 -32.99 -7.12
C LEU A 13 3.93 -33.05 -7.74
N VAL A 14 4.05 -32.63 -9.01
CA VAL A 14 5.30 -32.71 -9.78
C VAL A 14 6.06 -31.39 -9.78
N ASN A 15 5.34 -30.27 -9.74
CA ASN A 15 5.93 -28.93 -9.74
C ASN A 15 5.02 -27.96 -8.97
N GLY A 16 5.65 -26.97 -8.33
CA GLY A 16 4.98 -25.80 -7.77
C GLY A 16 4.68 -25.88 -6.27
N VAL A 17 4.47 -24.70 -5.68
CA VAL A 17 4.17 -24.52 -4.26
C VAL A 17 2.66 -24.38 -4.06
N LEU A 18 2.13 -25.13 -3.10
CA LEU A 18 0.73 -25.00 -2.70
C LEU A 18 0.56 -23.80 -1.77
N ASP A 19 -0.42 -22.97 -2.08
CA ASP A 19 -0.81 -21.79 -1.31
C ASP A 19 -2.34 -21.75 -1.09
N LYS A 20 -2.84 -20.61 -0.62
CA LYS A 20 -4.29 -20.38 -0.45
C LYS A 20 -5.09 -20.63 -1.73
N ALA A 21 -4.53 -20.45 -2.92
CA ALA A 21 -5.25 -20.69 -4.18
C ALA A 21 -5.54 -22.18 -4.43
N HIS A 22 -4.82 -23.09 -3.76
CA HIS A 22 -4.93 -24.52 -4.00
C HIS A 22 -5.81 -25.22 -2.96
N TYR A 23 -5.60 -24.94 -1.68
CA TYR A 23 -6.34 -25.58 -0.57
C TYR A 23 -7.20 -24.62 0.26
N GLY A 24 -7.29 -23.35 -0.15
CA GLY A 24 -8.24 -22.40 0.41
C GLY A 24 -9.62 -22.49 -0.23
N ALA A 25 -10.50 -21.57 0.15
CA ALA A 25 -11.83 -21.41 -0.45
C ALA A 25 -11.72 -20.69 -1.81
N THR A 26 -11.15 -21.37 -2.80
CA THR A 26 -10.88 -20.82 -4.13
C THR A 26 -11.47 -21.71 -5.23
N GLN A 27 -12.07 -21.09 -6.24
CA GLN A 27 -12.57 -21.80 -7.41
C GLN A 27 -11.40 -22.39 -8.20
N TYR A 28 -11.61 -23.57 -8.79
CA TYR A 28 -10.60 -24.34 -9.54
C TYR A 28 -9.30 -24.66 -8.78
N GLY A 29 -9.28 -24.51 -7.45
CA GLY A 29 -8.18 -24.98 -6.60
C GLY A 29 -8.16 -26.51 -6.49
N LEU A 30 -7.05 -27.05 -6.01
CA LEU A 30 -6.86 -28.49 -5.79
C LEU A 30 -8.03 -29.15 -5.07
N ILE A 31 -8.50 -28.57 -3.96
CA ILE A 31 -9.59 -29.16 -3.16
C ILE A 31 -10.92 -29.13 -3.92
N HIS A 32 -11.17 -28.08 -4.71
CA HIS A 32 -12.36 -27.99 -5.55
C HIS A 32 -12.31 -29.02 -6.69
N CYS A 33 -11.15 -29.19 -7.35
CA CYS A 33 -10.97 -30.24 -8.34
C CYS A 33 -11.16 -31.64 -7.75
N CYS A 34 -10.64 -31.90 -6.54
CA CYS A 34 -10.86 -33.17 -5.85
C CYS A 34 -12.33 -33.39 -5.49
N PHE A 35 -13.06 -32.33 -5.14
CA PHE A 35 -14.49 -32.39 -4.88
C PHE A 35 -15.27 -32.81 -6.13
N GLU A 36 -14.96 -32.22 -7.29
CA GLU A 36 -15.60 -32.55 -8.56
C GLU A 36 -15.26 -33.97 -9.05
N LEU A 37 -13.98 -34.37 -8.96
CA LEU A 37 -13.53 -35.66 -9.49
C LEU A 37 -13.86 -36.86 -8.58
N TYR A 38 -13.82 -36.67 -7.26
CA TYR A 38 -13.90 -37.76 -6.27
C TYR A 38 -15.02 -37.58 -5.24
N GLY A 39 -15.75 -36.48 -5.30
CA GLY A 39 -16.86 -36.18 -4.39
C GLY A 39 -16.45 -35.62 -3.03
N HIS A 40 -17.46 -35.16 -2.30
CA HIS A 40 -17.33 -34.45 -1.01
C HIS A 40 -16.56 -35.23 0.07
N LYS A 41 -16.72 -36.56 0.12
CA LYS A 41 -16.08 -37.40 1.15
C LYS A 41 -14.56 -37.37 1.03
N VAL A 42 -14.05 -37.53 -0.19
CA VAL A 42 -12.61 -37.54 -0.47
C VAL A 42 -12.02 -36.14 -0.26
N ALA A 43 -12.70 -35.08 -0.75
CA ALA A 43 -12.25 -33.71 -0.53
C ALA A 43 -12.13 -33.36 0.96
N THR A 44 -13.13 -33.72 1.76
CA THR A 44 -13.12 -33.52 3.22
C THR A 44 -11.98 -34.30 3.89
N GLN A 45 -11.71 -35.53 3.44
CA GLN A 45 -10.61 -36.33 3.95
C GLN A 45 -9.25 -35.71 3.62
N ILE A 46 -9.05 -35.22 2.40
CA ILE A 46 -7.82 -34.53 1.99
C ILE A 46 -7.60 -33.27 2.84
N MET A 47 -8.62 -32.43 3.03
CA MET A 47 -8.54 -31.26 3.90
C MET A 47 -8.15 -31.64 5.34
N SER A 48 -8.74 -32.72 5.87
CA SER A 48 -8.42 -33.22 7.21
C SER A 48 -6.97 -33.70 7.30
N CYS A 49 -6.46 -34.36 6.27
CA CYS A 49 -5.07 -34.81 6.19
C CYS A 49 -4.11 -33.62 6.10
N PHE A 50 -4.39 -32.62 5.27
CA PHE A 50 -3.60 -31.40 5.17
C PHE A 50 -3.56 -30.62 6.48
N SER A 51 -4.72 -30.45 7.14
CA SER A 51 -4.79 -29.78 8.44
C SER A 51 -3.87 -30.44 9.48
N ARG A 52 -3.93 -31.77 9.60
CA ARG A 52 -3.03 -32.51 10.50
C ARG A 52 -1.57 -32.39 10.09
N CYS A 53 -1.26 -32.58 8.81
CA CYS A 53 0.10 -32.50 8.29
C CYS A 53 0.74 -31.13 8.56
N PHE A 54 0.06 -30.04 8.20
CA PHE A 54 0.55 -28.68 8.41
C PHE A 54 0.64 -28.34 9.90
N THR A 55 -0.30 -28.80 10.73
CA THR A 55 -0.25 -28.59 12.18
C THR A 55 0.97 -29.29 12.80
N THR A 56 1.21 -30.55 12.46
CA THR A 56 2.40 -31.29 12.93
C THR A 56 3.70 -30.69 12.42
N TYR A 57 3.72 -30.21 11.18
CA TYR A 57 4.86 -29.49 10.63
C TYR A 57 5.15 -28.19 11.40
N LEU A 58 4.12 -27.39 11.68
CA LEU A 58 4.26 -26.15 12.46
C LEU A 58 4.66 -26.40 13.91
N GLN A 59 4.18 -27.48 14.54
CA GLN A 59 4.58 -27.87 15.89
C GLN A 59 6.07 -28.24 15.97
N SER A 60 6.65 -28.81 14.90
CA SER A 60 8.06 -29.23 14.87
C SER A 60 9.01 -28.11 14.42
N HIS A 61 8.62 -27.29 13.45
CA HIS A 61 9.49 -26.26 12.86
C HIS A 61 9.28 -24.87 13.48
N GLY A 62 8.07 -24.59 13.97
CA GLY A 62 7.67 -23.25 14.42
C GLY A 62 7.51 -22.26 13.26
N PHE A 63 6.78 -21.18 13.52
CA PHE A 63 6.67 -20.03 12.62
C PHE A 63 6.57 -18.76 13.46
N SER A 64 7.37 -17.75 13.15
CA SER A 64 7.39 -16.49 13.91
C SER A 64 7.68 -15.31 13.00
N LEU A 65 7.22 -14.13 13.42
CA LEU A 65 7.49 -12.85 12.78
C LEU A 65 8.16 -11.94 13.80
N GLY A 66 9.25 -11.30 13.40
CA GLY A 66 9.99 -10.37 14.25
C GLY A 66 10.17 -9.00 13.60
N VAL A 67 10.76 -8.07 14.35
CA VAL A 67 11.06 -6.72 13.86
C VAL A 67 11.96 -6.75 12.62
N ALA A 68 12.88 -7.71 12.53
CA ALA A 68 13.78 -7.86 11.38
C ALA A 68 13.04 -8.08 10.04
N ASP A 69 11.79 -8.56 10.07
CA ASP A 69 10.97 -8.80 8.88
C ASP A 69 10.34 -7.50 8.32
N ILE A 70 10.37 -6.41 9.10
CA ILE A 70 9.82 -5.09 8.70
C ILE A 70 10.93 -4.02 8.53
N LEU A 71 12.18 -4.37 8.82
CA LEU A 71 13.30 -3.45 8.64
C LEU A 71 13.72 -3.36 7.17
N ILE A 72 14.07 -2.14 6.76
CA ILE A 72 14.64 -1.83 5.45
C ILE A 72 16.13 -1.51 5.57
N LYS A 73 16.87 -1.76 4.50
CA LYS A 73 18.29 -1.40 4.35
C LYS A 73 18.46 0.12 4.38
N ASP A 74 19.61 0.58 4.86
CA ASP A 74 19.90 2.01 4.93
C ASP A 74 19.94 2.68 3.55
N SER A 75 20.40 1.98 2.51
CA SER A 75 20.37 2.48 1.13
C SER A 75 18.94 2.77 0.65
N ALA A 76 18.03 1.82 0.86
CA ALA A 76 16.60 1.97 0.56
C ALA A 76 15.97 3.11 1.40
N ASN A 77 16.32 3.20 2.69
CA ASN A 77 15.80 4.28 3.54
C ASN A 77 16.31 5.66 3.10
N LYS A 78 17.56 5.77 2.63
CA LYS A 78 18.09 7.02 2.05
C LYS A 78 17.34 7.40 0.78
N GLN A 79 17.12 6.46 -0.14
CA GLN A 79 16.32 6.69 -1.34
C GLN A 79 14.90 7.12 -1.01
N ARG A 80 14.23 6.42 -0.07
CA ARG A 80 12.90 6.78 0.45
C ARG A 80 12.86 8.23 0.95
N LYS A 81 13.83 8.62 1.77
CA LYS A 81 13.92 10.00 2.32
C LYS A 81 14.10 11.03 1.22
N GLN A 82 14.89 10.74 0.19
CA GLN A 82 15.08 11.62 -0.95
C GLN A 82 13.76 11.83 -1.71
N ILE A 83 13.07 10.73 -2.05
CA ILE A 83 11.79 10.78 -2.76
C ILE A 83 10.75 11.59 -1.96
N ILE A 84 10.71 11.43 -0.64
CA ILE A 84 9.82 12.20 0.25
C ILE A 84 10.18 13.69 0.28
N ALA A 85 11.49 14.01 0.31
CA ALA A 85 11.93 15.40 0.28
C ALA A 85 11.52 16.12 -1.00
N ASP A 86 11.54 15.41 -2.13
CA ASP A 86 11.09 15.91 -3.42
C ASP A 86 9.56 16.06 -3.45
N LEU A 87 8.82 15.05 -2.98
CA LEU A 87 7.35 15.09 -2.88
C LEU A 87 6.85 16.30 -2.08
N ARG A 88 7.52 16.65 -0.97
CA ARG A 88 7.13 17.80 -0.13
C ARG A 88 7.14 19.13 -0.90
N LYS A 89 7.92 19.25 -1.97
CA LYS A 89 8.02 20.45 -2.81
C LYS A 89 6.98 20.47 -3.93
N GLU A 90 6.41 19.33 -4.29
CA GLU A 90 5.48 19.22 -5.42
C GLU A 90 4.11 19.86 -5.18
N GLY A 91 3.73 20.13 -3.93
CA GLY A 91 2.44 20.76 -3.63
C GLY A 91 2.23 22.08 -4.37
N ASP A 92 3.24 22.96 -4.37
CA ASP A 92 3.17 24.23 -5.09
C ASP A 92 3.16 24.05 -6.61
N ASN A 93 3.91 23.07 -7.13
CA ASN A 93 3.92 22.75 -8.57
C ASN A 93 2.55 22.24 -9.05
N VAL A 94 1.86 21.44 -8.23
CA VAL A 94 0.52 20.95 -8.56
C VAL A 94 -0.48 22.10 -8.63
N VAL A 95 -0.40 23.08 -7.71
CA VAL A 95 -1.25 24.28 -7.78
C VAL A 95 -0.99 25.04 -9.07
N ARG A 96 0.29 25.29 -9.40
CA ARG A 96 0.66 26.00 -10.64
C ARG A 96 0.12 25.31 -11.88
N LYS A 97 0.31 23.99 -11.96
CA LYS A 97 -0.15 23.17 -13.09
C LYS A 97 -1.67 23.14 -13.21
N THR A 98 -2.37 23.05 -12.09
CA THR A 98 -3.84 22.94 -12.08
C THR A 98 -4.50 24.25 -12.51
N PHE A 99 -3.96 25.38 -12.06
CA PHE A 99 -4.55 26.71 -12.30
C PHE A 99 -3.84 27.52 -13.40
N GLY A 100 -2.86 26.93 -14.10
CA GLY A 100 -2.15 27.58 -15.21
C GLY A 100 -1.30 28.79 -14.81
N LEU A 101 -0.68 28.75 -13.61
CA LEU A 101 0.20 29.82 -13.14
C LEU A 101 1.62 29.67 -13.72
N PRO A 102 2.38 30.78 -13.88
CA PRO A 102 3.78 30.73 -14.26
C PRO A 102 4.62 29.93 -13.26
N ASP A 103 5.69 29.28 -13.74
CA ASP A 103 6.58 28.46 -12.89
C ASP A 103 7.26 29.28 -11.77
N ASP A 104 7.47 30.56 -12.01
CA ASP A 104 8.05 31.52 -11.06
C ASP A 104 7.03 32.08 -10.05
N SER A 105 5.80 31.57 -10.00
CA SER A 105 4.77 32.10 -9.10
C SER A 105 5.20 32.00 -7.63
N THR A 106 5.00 33.08 -6.88
CA THR A 106 5.32 33.09 -5.46
C THR A 106 4.31 32.21 -4.69
N ARG A 107 4.73 31.60 -3.58
CA ARG A 107 3.83 30.85 -2.69
C ARG A 107 2.59 31.65 -2.25
N LEU A 108 2.71 32.96 -2.15
CA LEU A 108 1.58 33.86 -1.86
C LEU A 108 0.54 33.87 -2.99
N GLN A 109 0.96 33.88 -4.25
CA GLN A 109 0.07 33.83 -5.41
C GLN A 109 -0.66 32.49 -5.47
N ASN A 110 0.05 31.37 -5.27
CA ASN A 110 -0.54 30.04 -5.18
C ASN A 110 -1.63 29.98 -4.10
N LYS A 111 -1.34 30.56 -2.92
CA LYS A 111 -2.29 30.67 -1.81
C LYS A 111 -3.53 31.49 -2.18
N HIS A 112 -3.36 32.62 -2.87
CA HIS A 112 -4.47 33.46 -3.31
C HIS A 112 -5.39 32.71 -4.28
N VAL A 113 -4.82 31.98 -5.24
CA VAL A 113 -5.59 31.21 -6.22
C VAL A 113 -6.34 30.05 -5.56
N LEU A 114 -5.70 29.32 -4.65
CA LEU A 114 -6.38 28.32 -3.84
C LEU A 114 -7.52 28.94 -3.02
N ALA A 115 -7.26 30.07 -2.35
CA ALA A 115 -8.30 30.75 -1.58
C ALA A 115 -9.48 31.17 -2.45
N SER A 116 -9.25 31.64 -3.68
CA SER A 116 -10.34 31.96 -4.61
C SER A 116 -11.10 30.72 -5.09
N ALA A 117 -10.42 29.59 -5.29
CA ALA A 117 -11.07 28.35 -5.71
C ALA A 117 -11.97 27.78 -4.60
N TYR A 118 -11.52 27.82 -3.34
CA TYR A 118 -12.30 27.35 -2.20
C TYR A 118 -13.40 28.33 -1.75
N ASN A 119 -13.21 29.64 -1.91
CA ASN A 119 -14.17 30.68 -1.51
C ASN A 119 -14.96 31.27 -2.69
N ASN A 120 -15.14 30.51 -3.77
CA ASN A 120 -15.90 30.99 -4.92
C ASN A 120 -17.34 31.36 -4.48
N ALA A 121 -17.78 32.57 -4.81
CA ALA A 121 -19.11 33.09 -4.45
C ALA A 121 -20.27 32.22 -4.98
N ARG A 122 -20.02 31.40 -6.00
CA ARG A 122 -20.99 30.46 -6.59
C ARG A 122 -21.11 29.13 -5.84
N GLY A 123 -20.19 28.83 -4.92
CA GLY A 123 -20.14 27.53 -4.23
C GLY A 123 -19.81 26.34 -5.16
N GLU A 124 -19.26 26.59 -6.34
CA GLU A 124 -18.86 25.56 -7.29
C GLU A 124 -17.64 24.77 -6.76
N THR A 125 -17.71 23.44 -6.77
CA THR A 125 -16.65 22.55 -6.24
C THR A 125 -15.77 21.93 -7.33
N THR A 126 -15.98 22.31 -8.59
CA THR A 126 -15.29 21.75 -9.77
C THR A 126 -13.78 21.95 -9.68
N ASP A 127 -13.34 23.17 -9.39
CA ASP A 127 -11.92 23.52 -9.34
C ASP A 127 -11.19 22.81 -8.19
N VAL A 128 -11.85 22.73 -7.04
CA VAL A 128 -11.35 22.01 -5.86
C VAL A 128 -11.21 20.52 -6.16
N LYS A 129 -12.21 19.91 -6.80
CA LYS A 129 -12.16 18.49 -7.22
C LYS A 129 -11.06 18.24 -8.24
N MET A 130 -10.86 19.16 -9.19
CA MET A 130 -9.80 19.07 -10.19
C MET A 130 -8.41 19.16 -9.55
N TYR A 131 -8.24 20.07 -8.59
CA TYR A 131 -7.02 20.19 -7.80
C TYR A 131 -6.73 18.92 -6.98
N ASP A 132 -7.73 18.42 -6.25
CA ASP A 132 -7.57 17.20 -5.45
C ASP A 132 -7.24 15.99 -6.31
N PHE A 133 -7.88 15.85 -7.47
CA PHE A 133 -7.57 14.78 -8.42
C PHE A 133 -6.13 14.86 -8.91
N THR A 134 -5.67 16.04 -9.35
CA THR A 134 -4.30 16.27 -9.84
C THR A 134 -3.27 16.01 -8.75
N MET A 135 -3.58 16.41 -7.52
CA MET A 135 -2.73 16.18 -6.36
C MET A 135 -2.63 14.69 -6.02
N LYS A 136 -3.75 13.96 -5.99
CA LYS A 136 -3.77 12.50 -5.79
C LYS A 136 -2.96 11.77 -6.87
N GLN A 137 -3.11 12.15 -8.13
CA GLN A 137 -2.37 11.55 -9.23
C GLN A 137 -0.85 11.76 -9.07
N THR A 138 -0.44 12.95 -8.65
CA THR A 138 0.97 13.28 -8.43
C THR A 138 1.50 12.48 -7.24
N ILE A 139 0.80 12.51 -6.10
CA ILE A 139 1.16 11.76 -4.89
C ILE A 139 1.25 10.26 -5.16
N GLY A 140 0.31 9.70 -5.94
CA GLY A 140 0.30 8.28 -6.31
C GLY A 140 1.62 7.85 -6.96
N LYS A 141 2.13 8.63 -7.93
CA LYS A 141 3.41 8.36 -8.58
C LYS A 141 4.59 8.34 -7.61
N PHE A 142 4.59 9.22 -6.62
CA PHE A 142 5.64 9.22 -5.58
C PHE A 142 5.49 8.04 -4.63
N ASN A 143 4.25 7.67 -4.29
CA ASN A 143 3.98 6.51 -3.45
C ASN A 143 4.48 5.21 -4.11
N ASP A 144 4.26 5.05 -5.41
CA ASP A 144 4.77 3.90 -6.17
C ASP A 144 6.30 3.84 -6.15
N LYS A 145 6.99 4.98 -6.39
CA LYS A 145 8.45 5.08 -6.27
C LYS A 145 8.96 4.74 -4.87
N ILE A 146 8.26 5.18 -3.82
CA ILE A 146 8.58 4.85 -2.43
C ILE A 146 8.45 3.34 -2.20
N ASN A 147 7.40 2.73 -2.74
CA ASN A 147 7.13 1.29 -2.61
C ASN A 147 8.22 0.47 -3.29
N GLU A 148 8.54 0.78 -4.54
CA GLU A 148 9.59 0.11 -5.33
C GLU A 148 10.97 0.20 -4.67
N ALA A 149 11.30 1.35 -4.07
CA ALA A 149 12.57 1.53 -3.37
C ALA A 149 12.69 0.67 -2.10
N CYS A 150 11.57 0.40 -1.42
CA CYS A 150 11.56 -0.24 -0.10
C CYS A 150 11.23 -1.74 -0.14
N VAL A 151 10.28 -2.18 -0.97
CA VAL A 151 9.76 -3.55 -1.01
C VAL A 151 9.71 -4.02 -2.47
N PRO A 152 10.21 -5.23 -2.81
CA PRO A 152 10.80 -6.23 -1.92
C PRO A 152 12.31 -6.05 -1.69
N GLU A 153 13.02 -5.37 -2.61
CA GLU A 153 14.49 -5.35 -2.63
C GLU A 153 15.11 -4.57 -1.46
N GLY A 154 14.41 -3.56 -0.96
CA GLY A 154 14.87 -2.71 0.13
C GLY A 154 14.76 -3.34 1.51
N LEU A 155 14.08 -4.49 1.67
CA LEU A 155 13.97 -5.19 2.95
C LEU A 155 15.30 -5.85 3.35
N ILE A 156 15.59 -5.90 4.66
CA ILE A 156 16.74 -6.63 5.19
C ILE A 156 16.58 -8.13 4.97
N ARG A 157 15.43 -8.68 5.38
CA ARG A 157 15.05 -10.06 5.09
C ARG A 157 14.14 -10.07 3.87
N ARG A 158 14.42 -10.97 2.93
CA ARG A 158 13.65 -11.13 1.70
C ARG A 158 12.85 -12.41 1.75
N PHE A 159 11.88 -12.54 0.85
CA PHE A 159 11.25 -13.82 0.62
C PHE A 159 12.31 -14.85 0.17
N PRO A 160 12.27 -16.10 0.65
CA PRO A 160 11.27 -16.71 1.55
C PRO A 160 11.53 -16.55 3.06
N GLN A 161 12.69 -16.03 3.48
CA GLN A 161 13.06 -15.93 4.90
C GLN A 161 12.30 -14.85 5.68
N ASN A 162 11.67 -13.91 4.99
CA ASN A 162 10.83 -12.89 5.59
C ASN A 162 9.42 -13.44 5.83
N SER A 163 9.10 -13.68 7.10
CA SER A 163 7.81 -14.24 7.52
C SER A 163 6.61 -13.35 7.16
N LEU A 164 6.76 -12.02 7.20
CA LEU A 164 5.68 -11.10 6.81
C LEU A 164 5.39 -11.24 5.31
N GLN A 165 6.42 -11.24 4.49
CA GLN A 165 6.28 -11.43 3.04
C GLN A 165 5.72 -12.81 2.71
N LEU A 166 6.18 -13.86 3.40
CA LEU A 166 5.68 -15.22 3.23
C LEU A 166 4.17 -15.31 3.56
N MET A 167 3.70 -14.69 4.65
CA MET A 167 2.27 -14.66 4.99
C MET A 167 1.42 -13.92 3.95
N ILE A 168 1.93 -12.83 3.40
CA ILE A 168 1.22 -12.03 2.41
C ILE A 168 1.17 -12.77 1.08
N GLN A 169 2.31 -13.28 0.59
CA GLN A 169 2.41 -13.96 -0.70
C GLN A 169 1.67 -15.31 -0.72
N SER A 170 1.68 -16.06 0.39
CA SER A 170 0.89 -17.30 0.53
C SER A 170 -0.61 -17.06 0.71
N GLY A 171 -1.02 -15.80 0.92
CA GLY A 171 -2.40 -15.43 1.21
C GLY A 171 -2.88 -15.82 2.61
N ALA A 172 -1.97 -16.22 3.51
CA ALA A 172 -2.30 -16.62 4.88
C ALA A 172 -2.90 -15.47 5.69
N LYS A 173 -2.21 -14.32 5.77
CA LYS A 173 -2.73 -13.12 6.45
C LYS A 173 -1.99 -11.85 6.04
N GLY A 174 -2.76 -10.77 5.89
CA GLY A 174 -2.26 -9.47 5.48
C GLY A 174 -2.24 -9.31 3.96
N SER A 175 -1.91 -8.10 3.52
CA SER A 175 -1.80 -7.70 2.12
C SER A 175 -0.48 -6.95 1.88
N ALA A 176 -0.10 -6.78 0.61
CA ALA A 176 1.08 -5.99 0.24
C ALA A 176 1.00 -4.56 0.80
N VAL A 177 -0.22 -3.98 0.84
CA VAL A 177 -0.49 -2.65 1.43
C VAL A 177 -0.08 -2.61 2.91
N ASN A 178 -0.33 -3.68 3.67
CA ASN A 178 0.08 -3.72 5.08
C ASN A 178 1.60 -3.68 5.24
N ALA A 179 2.35 -4.45 4.44
CA ALA A 179 3.81 -4.42 4.48
C ALA A 179 4.36 -3.03 4.10
N ILE A 180 3.75 -2.39 3.09
CA ILE A 180 4.09 -1.04 2.64
C ILE A 180 3.83 0.00 3.73
N GLN A 181 2.68 -0.04 4.40
CA GLN A 181 2.36 0.94 5.45
C GLN A 181 3.23 0.79 6.69
N ILE A 182 3.66 -0.44 7.00
CA ILE A 182 4.58 -0.70 8.11
C ILE A 182 5.99 -0.22 7.77
N SER A 183 6.48 -0.52 6.56
CA SER A 183 7.91 -0.41 6.22
C SER A 183 8.25 0.81 5.36
N CYS A 184 7.33 1.34 4.58
CA CYS A 184 7.57 2.39 3.58
C CYS A 184 6.96 3.73 4.00
N ALA A 185 5.65 3.89 3.85
CA ALA A 185 4.87 5.08 4.20
C ALA A 185 3.38 4.71 4.29
N LEU A 186 2.62 5.44 5.11
CA LEU A 186 1.18 5.22 5.25
C LEU A 186 0.43 5.65 3.97
N GLY A 187 0.87 6.74 3.35
CA GLY A 187 0.35 7.24 2.08
C GLY A 187 -0.72 8.33 2.25
N GLN A 188 -1.51 8.54 1.20
CA GLN A 188 -2.60 9.51 1.20
C GLN A 188 -3.79 8.97 2.01
N ILE A 189 -4.25 9.75 2.99
CA ILE A 189 -5.50 9.47 3.71
C ILE A 189 -6.66 10.12 2.97
N GLU A 190 -7.70 9.35 2.74
CA GLU A 190 -8.93 9.80 2.10
C GLU A 190 -10.12 9.64 3.04
N LEU A 191 -10.98 10.66 3.07
CA LEU A 191 -12.25 10.67 3.79
C LEU A 191 -13.35 10.72 2.73
N GLU A 192 -14.21 9.70 2.69
CA GLU A 192 -15.29 9.60 1.70
C GLU A 192 -14.79 9.74 0.24
N GLY A 193 -13.59 9.22 -0.04
CA GLY A 193 -12.97 9.30 -1.36
C GLY A 193 -12.40 10.69 -1.72
N GLN A 194 -12.34 11.63 -0.78
CA GLN A 194 -11.76 12.96 -0.96
C GLN A 194 -10.58 13.19 -0.02
N ARG A 195 -9.76 14.21 -0.31
CA ARG A 195 -8.71 14.64 0.62
C ARG A 195 -9.36 15.29 1.85
N PRO A 196 -8.67 15.38 3.00
CA PRO A 196 -9.23 15.98 4.19
C PRO A 196 -9.81 17.37 3.90
N PRO A 197 -11.05 17.65 4.31
CA PRO A 197 -11.73 18.89 3.98
C PRO A 197 -11.09 20.07 4.70
N LEU A 198 -11.26 21.26 4.13
CA LEU A 198 -10.89 22.51 4.78
C LEU A 198 -12.00 22.96 5.74
N SER A 199 -11.61 23.49 6.90
CA SER A 199 -12.49 24.27 7.76
C SER A 199 -12.91 25.58 7.08
N ALA A 200 -13.89 26.28 7.66
CA ALA A 200 -14.34 27.60 7.20
C ALA A 200 -13.21 28.65 7.12
N THR A 201 -12.11 28.45 7.85
CA THR A 201 -10.91 29.32 7.80
C THR A 201 -9.91 28.93 6.71
N GLY A 202 -10.23 27.93 5.88
CA GLY A 202 -9.36 27.41 4.82
C GLY A 202 -8.23 26.52 5.32
N ARG A 203 -8.32 25.96 6.53
CA ARG A 203 -7.29 25.09 7.14
C ARG A 203 -7.80 23.66 7.28
N THR A 204 -6.97 22.67 6.99
CA THR A 204 -7.27 21.25 7.29
C THR A 204 -7.19 20.96 8.78
N LEU A 205 -6.15 21.46 9.47
CA LEU A 205 -5.99 21.42 10.92
C LEU A 205 -5.50 22.78 11.45
N PRO A 206 -5.73 23.11 12.74
CA PRO A 206 -5.27 24.36 13.35
C PRO A 206 -3.76 24.59 13.26
N SER A 207 -2.97 23.51 13.18
CA SER A 207 -1.52 23.51 13.06
C SER A 207 -0.99 23.88 11.67
N PHE A 208 -1.85 23.84 10.64
CA PHE A 208 -1.49 24.22 9.27
C PHE A 208 -1.89 25.66 8.96
N TRP A 209 -1.18 26.25 8.00
CA TRP A 209 -1.54 27.55 7.46
C TRP A 209 -2.82 27.45 6.62
N ALA A 210 -3.58 28.54 6.56
CA ALA A 210 -4.74 28.60 5.66
C ALA A 210 -4.29 28.43 4.20
N PHE A 211 -4.99 27.56 3.48
CA PHE A 211 -4.74 27.18 2.09
C PHE A 211 -3.30 26.68 1.84
N ASP A 212 -2.78 25.87 2.76
CA ASP A 212 -1.47 25.22 2.60
C ASP A 212 -1.54 24.14 1.51
N SER A 213 -0.74 24.33 0.45
CA SER A 213 -0.64 23.45 -0.72
C SER A 213 0.16 22.18 -0.46
N THR A 214 0.84 22.08 0.70
CA THR A 214 1.72 20.93 0.98
C THR A 214 0.93 19.60 1.03
N PRO A 215 1.51 18.49 0.52
CA PRO A 215 0.87 17.17 0.59
C PRO A 215 0.44 16.79 2.01
N ARG A 216 1.28 17.12 3.01
CA ARG A 216 1.02 16.82 4.43
C ARG A 216 -0.23 17.53 4.95
N ALA A 217 -0.41 18.81 4.62
CA ALA A 217 -1.60 19.54 5.03
C ALA A 217 -2.87 18.89 4.47
N GLY A 218 -2.81 18.38 3.24
CA GLY A 218 -3.91 17.67 2.60
C GLY A 218 -3.92 16.16 2.82
N GLY A 219 -3.43 15.67 3.96
CA GLY A 219 -3.64 14.28 4.41
C GLY A 219 -2.63 13.24 3.94
N PHE A 220 -1.52 13.64 3.30
CA PHE A 220 -0.46 12.69 2.99
C PHE A 220 0.45 12.45 4.20
N VAL A 221 0.54 11.19 4.62
CA VAL A 221 1.38 10.76 5.73
C VAL A 221 2.61 10.03 5.18
N ASP A 222 3.75 10.73 5.19
CA ASP A 222 5.05 10.25 4.70
C ASP A 222 5.81 9.35 5.70
N GLN A 223 5.26 9.23 6.91
CA GLN A 223 5.70 8.36 7.98
C GLN A 223 5.11 6.96 7.86
N ARG A 224 5.65 6.03 8.64
CA ARG A 224 5.34 4.61 8.60
C ARG A 224 5.18 4.07 10.03
N PHE A 225 4.47 2.96 10.21
CA PHE A 225 4.25 2.42 11.55
C PHE A 225 5.56 2.04 12.26
N LEU A 226 6.59 1.60 11.53
CA LEU A 226 7.88 1.26 12.10
C LEU A 226 8.55 2.41 12.88
N THR A 227 8.32 3.66 12.48
CA THR A 227 8.97 4.83 13.10
C THR A 227 7.98 5.75 13.83
N GLY A 228 6.72 5.35 13.93
CA GLY A 228 5.64 6.20 14.44
C GLY A 228 5.16 7.25 13.45
N ILE A 229 4.05 7.89 13.81
CA ILE A 229 3.37 8.93 13.03
C ILE A 229 3.30 10.19 13.90
N ASN A 230 3.52 11.35 13.29
CA ASN A 230 3.45 12.63 13.97
C ASN A 230 2.00 13.03 14.27
N PRO A 231 1.77 13.77 15.37
CA PRO A 231 0.53 14.51 15.57
C PRO A 231 0.25 15.53 14.45
#